data_AF-A0A1H3NVH8-F1
#
_entry.id   AF-A0A1H3NVH8-F1
#
_cell.length_a   1.000
_cell.length_b   1.000
_cell.length_c   1.000
_cell.angle_alpha   90.00
_cell.angle_beta   90.00
_cell.angle_gamma   90.00
#
_symmetry.space_group_name_H-M   'P 1'
#
loop_
_entity.id
_entity.type
_entity.pdbx_description
1 polymer ?
#
loop_
_entity_poly.entity_id
_entity_poly.type
_entity_poly.pdbx_seq_one_letter_code
_entity_poly.pdbx_strand_id
1 'polypeptide(L)'
;MAMTEEWVLLAPRRAEARTLRRGLPVGAPLRRAGVGPARATHAAARHRGAAVLAVAGVAVGLSPALRPGDLVVATEVRLDGVPTDTVACPAAPLIAAELRRRGLKVHIGPIVTVGRPADGPTRDRLAATGALAVDTESAVLLAAARRPVACVRVIGHPRPRSALTRLAAFPVPPPLRAVGPALAEWAAACTVRQVLLATPRSFCAGVERAIAVLDRTLAGADNAVYVHRPIAHDGHLLADLRRRGAVFVDDPAEIPDGAPTVFAAHGVPPAVRADALRRGLPVVDATCPLVARLHDEARRAAGRGDTVLLVGHAGHAETEGILGQDPDRITVVESAQDAERVEVTDPEGVSYLLQTTLALDDVRDVVAVLRRRFPALTGPAPDQVCYAATHRRAALRAVAAHADVVLVFGSADSSDSRRLVEVALRGGTPAYLVEDVGAVELRWLSGVRTVGMTAGVSAPPRLVDEAVVALSGLGARVREVGGAVTDRPSTARPDPADPPRISA
;
A
#
# COMPACT_ATOMS: atom_id res chain seq x y z
N MET A 1 -25.77 -23.11 -23.80
CA MET A 1 -26.47 -21.91 -23.31
C MET A 1 -25.95 -21.63 -21.90
N ALA A 2 -25.05 -20.66 -21.76
CA ALA A 2 -24.30 -20.39 -20.54
C ALA A 2 -25.20 -19.76 -19.46
N MET A 3 -25.44 -20.47 -18.35
CA MET A 3 -25.92 -19.81 -17.15
C MET A 3 -24.70 -19.23 -16.43
N THR A 4 -24.63 -17.91 -16.50
CA THR A 4 -23.72 -17.02 -15.81
C THR A 4 -23.46 -17.43 -14.36
N GLU A 5 -22.22 -17.24 -13.94
CA GLU A 5 -21.74 -17.20 -12.56
C GLU A 5 -22.59 -16.21 -11.73
N GLU A 6 -23.77 -16.64 -11.27
CA GLU A 6 -24.75 -15.74 -10.64
C GLU A 6 -24.30 -15.43 -9.20
N TRP A 7 -23.84 -14.20 -8.99
CA TRP A 7 -23.72 -13.66 -7.64
C TRP A 7 -25.11 -13.48 -7.02
N VAL A 8 -25.24 -13.52 -5.71
CA VAL A 8 -26.53 -13.32 -5.03
C VAL A 8 -26.39 -12.31 -3.90
N LEU A 9 -27.29 -11.33 -3.85
CA LEU A 9 -27.42 -10.43 -2.71
C LEU A 9 -28.63 -10.84 -1.86
N LEU A 10 -28.40 -11.09 -0.58
CA LEU A 10 -29.45 -11.46 0.36
C LEU A 10 -29.79 -10.29 1.28
N ALA A 11 -31.07 -9.93 1.30
CA ALA A 11 -31.65 -8.98 2.23
C ALA A 11 -32.54 -9.70 3.26
N PRO A 12 -32.28 -9.58 4.56
CA PRO A 12 -33.08 -10.22 5.61
C PRO A 12 -34.55 -9.76 5.60
N ARG A 13 -34.82 -8.46 5.53
CA ARG A 13 -36.19 -7.89 5.60
C ARG A 13 -36.72 -7.42 4.25
N ARG A 14 -38.06 -7.41 4.10
CA ARG A 14 -38.74 -6.87 2.91
C ARG A 14 -38.48 -5.37 2.72
N ALA A 15 -38.34 -4.60 3.80
CA ALA A 15 -38.02 -3.18 3.73
C ALA A 15 -36.58 -2.97 3.25
N GLU A 16 -35.62 -3.74 3.75
CA GLU A 16 -34.21 -3.71 3.33
C GLU A 16 -34.07 -4.07 1.85
N ALA A 17 -34.74 -5.15 1.41
CA ALA A 17 -34.75 -5.55 0.01
C ALA A 17 -35.29 -4.43 -0.90
N ARG A 18 -36.35 -3.73 -0.48
CA ARG A 18 -36.89 -2.58 -1.24
C ARG A 18 -35.89 -1.43 -1.30
N THR A 19 -35.20 -1.10 -0.21
CA THR A 19 -34.21 -0.03 -0.18
C THR A 19 -32.99 -0.36 -1.03
N LEU A 20 -32.45 -1.58 -0.93
CA LEU A 20 -31.32 -2.04 -1.76
C LEU A 20 -31.68 -2.05 -3.25
N ARG A 21 -32.89 -2.50 -3.61
CA ARG A 21 -33.37 -2.53 -4.99
C ARG A 21 -33.38 -1.14 -5.65
N ARG A 22 -33.63 -0.06 -4.89
CA ARG A 22 -33.61 1.33 -5.40
C ARG A 22 -32.22 1.86 -5.74
N GLY A 23 -31.15 1.17 -5.30
CA GLY A 23 -29.78 1.48 -5.68
C GLY A 23 -29.26 0.59 -6.79
N LEU A 24 -29.72 -0.66 -6.88
CA LEU A 24 -29.21 -1.65 -7.81
C LEU A 24 -29.71 -1.46 -9.25
N PRO A 25 -28.93 -1.91 -10.26
CA PRO A 25 -29.41 -1.99 -11.63
C PRO A 25 -30.60 -2.95 -11.76
N VAL A 26 -31.41 -2.72 -12.79
CA VAL A 26 -32.53 -3.61 -13.13
C VAL A 26 -31.99 -5.01 -13.40
N GLY A 27 -32.67 -6.03 -12.87
CA GLY A 27 -32.24 -7.43 -13.01
C GLY A 27 -31.23 -7.92 -11.96
N ALA A 28 -30.69 -7.05 -11.09
CA ALA A 28 -29.74 -7.49 -10.06
C ALA A 28 -30.30 -8.66 -9.20
N PRO A 29 -29.48 -9.68 -8.89
CA PRO A 29 -29.87 -10.93 -8.21
C PRO A 29 -30.07 -10.76 -6.70
N LEU A 30 -30.88 -9.77 -6.31
CA LEU A 30 -31.31 -9.53 -4.93
C LEU A 30 -32.48 -10.45 -4.56
N ARG A 31 -32.35 -11.17 -3.44
CA ARG A 31 -33.37 -12.08 -2.88
C ARG A 31 -33.62 -11.77 -1.40
N ARG A 32 -34.84 -12.06 -0.93
CA ARG A 32 -35.19 -11.96 0.48
C ARG A 32 -34.84 -13.26 1.20
N ALA A 33 -34.02 -13.18 2.24
CA ALA A 33 -33.65 -14.32 3.07
C ALA A 33 -34.63 -14.57 4.23
N GLY A 34 -35.18 -13.50 4.82
CA GLY A 34 -35.94 -13.59 6.06
C GLY A 34 -35.05 -13.42 7.29
N VAL A 35 -35.64 -12.94 8.39
CA VAL A 35 -34.96 -12.70 9.66
C VAL A 35 -35.10 -13.91 10.58
N GLY A 36 -34.02 -14.23 11.30
CA GLY A 36 -33.97 -15.30 12.30
C GLY A 36 -33.49 -16.64 11.75
N PRO A 37 -33.05 -17.55 12.65
CA PRO A 37 -32.31 -18.75 12.29
C PRO A 37 -33.06 -19.69 11.35
N ALA A 38 -34.35 -19.97 11.61
CA ALA A 38 -35.12 -20.88 10.75
C ALA A 38 -35.25 -20.39 9.29
N ARG A 39 -35.51 -19.09 9.11
CA ARG A 39 -35.62 -18.49 7.77
C ARG A 39 -34.25 -18.39 7.09
N ALA A 40 -33.22 -18.05 7.86
CA ALA A 40 -31.85 -18.04 7.39
C ALA A 40 -31.43 -19.42 6.88
N THR A 41 -31.67 -20.49 7.64
CA THR A 41 -31.38 -21.88 7.21
C THR A 41 -32.11 -22.26 5.93
N HIS A 42 -33.39 -21.93 5.82
CA HIS A 42 -34.16 -22.20 4.60
C HIS A 42 -33.64 -21.40 3.39
N ALA A 43 -33.26 -20.13 3.57
CA ALA A 43 -32.68 -19.32 2.51
C ALA A 43 -31.27 -19.81 2.12
N ALA A 44 -30.45 -20.16 3.10
CA ALA A 44 -29.12 -20.73 2.92
C ALA A 44 -29.18 -22.00 2.06
N ALA A 45 -30.11 -22.92 2.34
CA ALA A 45 -30.34 -24.12 1.55
C ALA A 45 -30.62 -23.84 0.07
N ARG A 46 -31.42 -22.80 -0.23
CA ARG A 46 -31.75 -22.38 -1.61
C ARG A 46 -30.57 -21.77 -2.37
N HIS A 47 -29.54 -21.31 -1.67
CA HIS A 47 -28.41 -20.59 -2.25
C HIS A 47 -27.05 -21.28 -2.01
N ARG A 48 -27.04 -22.58 -1.64
CA ARG A 48 -25.82 -23.35 -1.39
C ARG A 48 -24.84 -23.43 -2.57
N GLY A 49 -25.33 -23.20 -3.79
CA GLY A 49 -24.52 -23.22 -5.02
C GLY A 49 -24.05 -21.85 -5.51
N ALA A 50 -24.37 -20.75 -4.82
CA ALA A 50 -24.00 -19.42 -5.27
C ALA A 50 -22.47 -19.29 -5.35
N ALA A 51 -21.97 -18.80 -6.49
CA ALA A 51 -20.54 -18.63 -6.73
C ALA A 51 -19.97 -17.42 -5.97
N VAL A 52 -20.78 -16.39 -5.78
CA VAL A 52 -20.48 -15.16 -5.05
C VAL A 52 -21.72 -14.83 -4.22
N LEU A 53 -21.58 -14.59 -2.91
CA LEU A 53 -22.74 -14.29 -2.05
C LEU A 53 -22.48 -13.11 -1.12
N ALA A 54 -23.39 -12.14 -1.13
CA ALA A 54 -23.37 -11.03 -0.19
C ALA A 54 -24.63 -11.00 0.68
N VAL A 55 -24.48 -10.59 1.94
CA VAL A 55 -25.58 -10.29 2.84
C VAL A 55 -25.55 -8.79 3.17
N ALA A 56 -26.66 -8.10 2.97
CA ALA A 56 -26.79 -6.69 3.34
C ALA A 56 -28.12 -6.40 4.04
N GLY A 57 -28.07 -5.64 5.13
CA GLY A 57 -29.25 -5.33 5.90
C GLY A 57 -28.96 -4.48 7.12
N VAL A 58 -29.93 -4.37 8.02
CA VAL A 58 -29.77 -3.64 9.27
C VAL A 58 -29.23 -4.58 10.35
N ALA A 59 -28.39 -4.05 11.23
CA ALA A 59 -27.92 -4.73 12.44
C ALA A 59 -27.99 -3.80 13.67
N VAL A 60 -27.78 -4.36 14.86
CA VAL A 60 -27.60 -3.60 16.09
C VAL A 60 -26.11 -3.34 16.31
N GLY A 61 -25.73 -2.10 16.62
CA GLY A 61 -24.35 -1.74 16.92
C GLY A 61 -23.95 -2.12 18.35
N LEU A 62 -22.76 -2.70 18.50
CA LEU A 62 -22.18 -3.15 19.77
C LEU A 62 -21.13 -2.19 20.32
N SER A 63 -20.46 -1.42 19.46
CA SER A 63 -19.43 -0.45 19.84
C SER A 63 -20.04 0.93 20.17
N PRO A 64 -19.55 1.62 21.21
CA PRO A 64 -19.96 2.99 21.52
C PRO A 64 -19.52 4.01 20.45
N ALA A 65 -18.61 3.66 19.55
CA ALA A 65 -18.20 4.52 18.44
C ALA A 65 -19.24 4.57 17.30
N LEU A 66 -20.15 3.59 17.24
CA LEU A 66 -21.16 3.48 16.18
C LEU A 66 -22.34 4.42 16.42
N ARG A 67 -22.88 4.96 15.34
CA ARG A 67 -24.10 5.78 15.31
C ARG A 67 -25.13 5.15 14.36
N PRO A 68 -26.44 5.45 14.49
CA PRO A 68 -27.42 4.98 13.52
C PRO A 68 -27.08 5.57 12.14
N GLY A 69 -27.10 4.72 11.11
CA GLY A 69 -26.67 5.08 9.75
C GLY A 69 -25.21 4.73 9.44
N ASP A 70 -24.35 4.50 10.44
CA ASP A 70 -23.00 3.99 10.20
C ASP A 70 -23.07 2.59 9.57
N LEU A 71 -22.07 2.27 8.74
CA LEU A 71 -21.91 0.95 8.12
C LEU A 71 -20.84 0.14 8.84
N VAL A 72 -21.06 -1.16 8.95
CA VAL A 72 -20.07 -2.15 9.36
C VAL A 72 -19.89 -3.13 8.21
N VAL A 73 -18.69 -3.17 7.64
CA VAL A 73 -18.27 -4.21 6.69
C VAL A 73 -17.57 -5.30 7.49
N ALA A 74 -18.08 -6.53 7.42
CA ALA A 74 -17.54 -7.62 8.19
C ALA A 74 -16.13 -7.99 7.71
N THR A 75 -15.14 -8.04 8.60
CA THR A 75 -13.89 -8.79 8.34
C THR A 75 -14.10 -10.29 8.46
N GLU A 76 -15.05 -10.66 9.32
CA GLU A 76 -15.53 -12.01 9.53
C GLU A 76 -16.91 -11.98 10.16
N VAL A 77 -17.64 -13.08 9.98
CA VAL A 77 -18.95 -13.28 10.59
C VAL A 77 -18.90 -14.54 11.45
N ARG A 78 -19.23 -14.41 12.73
CA ARG A 78 -19.14 -15.48 13.73
C ARG A 78 -20.55 -15.92 14.16
N LEU A 79 -20.73 -17.21 14.44
CA LEU A 79 -21.93 -17.71 15.13
C LEU A 79 -21.70 -17.72 16.66
N ASP A 80 -22.56 -17.05 17.43
CA ASP A 80 -22.44 -17.00 18.90
C ASP A 80 -22.53 -18.41 19.51
N GLY A 81 -21.62 -18.71 20.44
CA GLY A 81 -21.53 -20.01 21.09
C GLY A 81 -20.89 -21.14 20.27
N VAL A 82 -20.48 -20.89 19.02
CA VAL A 82 -19.81 -21.88 18.16
C VAL A 82 -18.50 -21.29 17.59
N PRO A 83 -17.38 -21.39 18.32
CA PRO A 83 -16.12 -20.72 17.95
C PRO A 83 -15.56 -21.12 16.58
N THR A 84 -15.83 -22.36 16.15
CA THR A 84 -15.33 -22.92 14.87
C THR A 84 -16.10 -22.42 13.66
N ASP A 85 -17.28 -21.83 13.83
CA ASP A 85 -18.16 -21.39 12.74
C ASP A 85 -17.93 -19.91 12.44
N THR A 86 -16.74 -19.62 11.90
CA THR A 86 -16.33 -18.27 11.47
C THR A 86 -16.20 -18.20 9.95
N VAL A 87 -16.92 -17.26 9.34
CA VAL A 87 -16.85 -16.97 7.91
C VAL A 87 -15.98 -15.74 7.67
N ALA A 88 -14.75 -15.94 7.21
CA ALA A 88 -13.85 -14.85 6.85
C ALA A 88 -14.36 -14.07 5.62
N CYS A 89 -14.21 -12.75 5.64
CA CYS A 89 -14.58 -11.81 4.58
C CYS A 89 -13.35 -10.96 4.19
N PRO A 90 -12.35 -11.53 3.49
CA PRO A 90 -11.07 -10.85 3.25
C PRO A 90 -11.21 -9.56 2.42
N ALA A 91 -12.19 -9.50 1.53
CA ALA A 91 -12.45 -8.35 0.67
C ALA A 91 -13.05 -7.13 1.40
N ALA A 92 -13.20 -7.19 2.73
CA ALA A 92 -13.75 -6.11 3.54
C ALA A 92 -13.09 -4.74 3.29
N PRO A 93 -11.75 -4.62 3.18
CA PRO A 93 -11.10 -3.33 2.91
C PRO A 93 -11.52 -2.72 1.57
N LEU A 94 -11.63 -3.54 0.51
CA LEU A 94 -12.03 -3.09 -0.83
C LEU A 94 -13.49 -2.58 -0.83
N ILE A 95 -14.39 -3.33 -0.21
CA ILE A 95 -15.81 -2.96 -0.10
C ILE A 95 -15.96 -1.70 0.75
N ALA A 96 -15.24 -1.61 1.87
CA ALA A 96 -15.29 -0.45 2.75
C ALA A 96 -14.75 0.81 2.06
N ALA A 97 -13.67 0.70 1.29
CA ALA A 97 -13.15 1.80 0.50
C ALA A 97 -14.17 2.29 -0.53
N GLU A 98 -14.84 1.35 -1.22
CA GLU A 98 -15.88 1.70 -2.18
C GLU A 98 -17.08 2.41 -1.53
N LEU A 99 -17.49 1.97 -0.35
CA LEU A 99 -18.54 2.64 0.42
C LEU A 99 -18.09 4.03 0.93
N ARG A 100 -16.82 4.19 1.35
CA ARG A 100 -16.26 5.48 1.77
C ARG A 100 -16.19 6.49 0.62
N ARG A 101 -15.81 6.06 -0.59
CA ARG A 101 -15.85 6.89 -1.80
C ARG A 101 -17.25 7.43 -2.11
N ARG A 102 -18.30 6.72 -1.67
CA ARG A 102 -19.70 7.15 -1.78
C ARG A 102 -20.14 8.10 -0.64
N GLY A 103 -19.20 8.61 0.16
CA GLY A 103 -19.46 9.54 1.26
C GLY A 103 -20.04 8.89 2.51
N LEU A 104 -19.93 7.56 2.64
CA LEU A 104 -20.52 6.83 3.77
C LEU A 104 -19.51 6.65 4.90
N LYS A 105 -20.00 6.71 6.14
CA LYS A 105 -19.20 6.40 7.33
C LYS A 105 -19.14 4.89 7.55
N VAL A 106 -17.94 4.33 7.37
CA VAL A 106 -17.74 2.87 7.34
C VAL A 106 -16.70 2.42 8.36
N HIS A 107 -17.10 1.44 9.16
CA HIS A 107 -16.28 0.69 10.09
C HIS A 107 -16.04 -0.71 9.54
N ILE A 108 -14.89 -1.30 9.87
CA ILE A 108 -14.50 -2.64 9.42
C ILE A 108 -14.24 -3.47 10.68
N GLY A 109 -14.86 -4.64 10.80
CA GLY A 109 -14.63 -5.52 11.94
C GLY A 109 -15.62 -6.67 12.06
N PRO A 110 -15.53 -7.49 13.11
CA PRO A 110 -16.34 -8.71 13.23
C PRO A 110 -17.83 -8.41 13.41
N ILE A 111 -18.67 -9.25 12.81
CA ILE A 111 -20.13 -9.28 13.03
C ILE A 111 -20.50 -10.63 13.65
N VAL A 112 -21.39 -10.62 14.65
CA VAL A 112 -21.84 -11.86 15.30
C VAL A 112 -23.31 -12.13 14.98
N THR A 113 -23.62 -13.38 14.67
CA THR A 113 -25.00 -13.87 14.52
C THR A 113 -25.43 -14.60 15.79
N VAL A 114 -26.60 -14.24 16.33
CA VAL A 114 -27.23 -14.88 17.50
C VAL A 114 -28.55 -15.54 17.13
N GLY A 115 -28.93 -16.61 17.84
CA GLY A 115 -30.19 -17.33 17.58
C GLY A 115 -31.48 -16.54 17.91
N ARG A 116 -31.36 -15.52 18.76
CA ARG A 116 -32.46 -14.64 19.19
C ARG A 116 -31.97 -13.20 19.36
N PRO A 117 -32.82 -12.17 19.22
CA PRO A 117 -32.41 -10.78 19.42
C PRO A 117 -31.64 -10.59 20.74
N ALA A 118 -30.45 -9.97 20.66
CA ALA A 118 -29.56 -9.80 21.79
C ALA A 118 -30.07 -8.73 22.77
N ASP A 119 -30.19 -9.11 24.05
CA ASP A 119 -30.47 -8.22 25.17
C ASP A 119 -29.22 -7.42 25.61
N GLY A 120 -29.35 -6.59 26.65
CA GLY A 120 -28.23 -5.79 27.18
C GLY A 120 -27.00 -6.64 27.54
N PRO A 121 -27.12 -7.61 28.47
CA PRO A 121 -26.01 -8.44 28.90
C PRO A 121 -25.35 -9.24 27.75
N THR A 122 -26.16 -9.77 26.82
CA THR A 122 -25.63 -10.47 25.65
C THR A 122 -24.81 -9.51 24.78
N ARG A 123 -25.28 -8.28 24.55
CA ARG A 123 -24.53 -7.30 23.75
C ARG A 123 -23.23 -6.87 24.42
N ASP A 124 -23.22 -6.70 25.73
CA ASP A 124 -21.98 -6.36 26.46
C ASP A 124 -20.95 -7.47 26.36
N ARG A 125 -21.38 -8.73 26.53
CA ARG A 125 -20.53 -9.92 26.30
C ARG A 125 -19.98 -9.94 24.88
N LEU A 126 -20.82 -9.74 23.87
CA LEU A 126 -20.39 -9.76 22.47
C LEU A 126 -19.44 -8.60 22.14
N ALA A 127 -19.70 -7.40 22.66
CA ALA A 127 -18.81 -6.25 22.48
C ALA A 127 -17.41 -6.50 23.06
N ALA A 128 -17.31 -7.22 24.19
CA ALA A 128 -16.03 -7.61 24.78
C ALA A 128 -15.20 -8.55 23.88
N THR A 129 -15.82 -9.20 22.89
CA THR A 129 -15.11 -10.03 21.89
C THR A 129 -14.55 -9.22 20.69
N GLY A 130 -14.68 -7.90 20.73
CA GLY A 130 -14.30 -7.00 19.64
C GLY A 130 -15.32 -6.91 18.49
N ALA A 131 -16.46 -7.59 18.60
CA ALA A 131 -17.52 -7.52 17.60
C ALA A 131 -18.12 -6.10 17.52
N LEU A 132 -18.33 -5.62 16.30
CA LEU A 132 -18.89 -4.28 16.05
C LEU A 132 -20.41 -4.30 15.89
N ALA A 133 -20.98 -5.37 15.35
CA ALA A 133 -22.42 -5.49 15.13
C ALA A 133 -22.93 -6.90 15.42
N VAL A 134 -24.24 -6.98 15.71
CA VAL A 134 -24.95 -8.25 15.92
C VAL A 134 -26.23 -8.32 15.08
N ASP A 135 -26.47 -9.50 14.50
CA ASP A 135 -27.69 -9.86 13.78
C ASP A 135 -28.16 -11.29 14.10
N THR A 136 -29.14 -11.81 13.36
CA THR A 136 -29.73 -13.13 13.60
C THR A 136 -29.61 -14.10 12.43
N GLU A 137 -28.83 -13.76 11.40
CA GLU A 137 -28.87 -14.51 10.14
C GLU A 137 -27.57 -14.56 9.34
N SER A 138 -26.63 -13.61 9.48
CA SER A 138 -25.49 -13.52 8.55
C SER A 138 -24.62 -14.78 8.52
N ALA A 139 -24.23 -15.31 9.69
CA ALA A 139 -23.35 -16.48 9.77
C ALA A 139 -23.99 -17.69 9.05
N VAL A 140 -25.27 -17.94 9.30
CA VAL A 140 -26.03 -19.05 8.70
C VAL A 140 -26.16 -18.88 7.18
N LEU A 141 -26.41 -17.64 6.72
CA LEU A 141 -26.55 -17.36 5.29
C LEU A 141 -25.23 -17.51 4.54
N LEU A 142 -24.13 -17.01 5.12
CA LEU A 142 -22.82 -17.00 4.48
C LEU A 142 -22.12 -18.37 4.54
N ALA A 143 -22.35 -19.15 5.60
CA ALA A 143 -21.78 -20.49 5.76
C ALA A 143 -22.25 -21.48 4.67
N ALA A 144 -23.35 -21.19 3.99
CA ALA A 144 -23.85 -22.03 2.90
C ALA A 144 -23.23 -21.73 1.54
N ALA A 145 -22.57 -20.58 1.34
CA ALA A 145 -22.09 -20.16 0.04
C ALA A 145 -20.74 -20.78 -0.33
N ARG A 146 -20.45 -20.89 -1.64
CA ARG A 146 -19.07 -20.96 -2.11
C ARG A 146 -18.46 -19.56 -1.99
N ARG A 147 -17.16 -19.47 -1.66
CA ARG A 147 -16.44 -18.19 -1.66
C ARG A 147 -16.32 -17.70 -3.11
N PRO A 148 -16.37 -16.38 -3.38
CA PRO A 148 -16.31 -15.23 -2.46
C PRO A 148 -17.58 -14.90 -1.65
N VAL A 149 -17.40 -14.30 -0.46
CA VAL A 149 -18.50 -13.83 0.40
C VAL A 149 -18.27 -12.43 0.97
N ALA A 150 -19.37 -11.70 1.22
CA ALA A 150 -19.35 -10.37 1.84
C ALA A 150 -20.54 -10.14 2.80
N CYS A 151 -20.33 -9.35 3.85
CA CYS A 151 -21.41 -8.92 4.74
C CYS A 151 -21.30 -7.42 5.05
N VAL A 152 -22.37 -6.67 4.80
CA VAL A 152 -22.45 -5.24 5.07
C VAL A 152 -23.70 -4.93 5.88
N ARG A 153 -23.52 -4.38 7.08
CA ARG A 153 -24.63 -4.02 7.96
C ARG A 153 -24.69 -2.53 8.19
N VAL A 154 -25.87 -1.94 8.00
CA VAL A 154 -26.14 -0.58 8.46
C VAL A 154 -26.67 -0.62 9.89
N ILE A 155 -26.15 0.25 10.75
CA ILE A 155 -26.58 0.31 12.14
C ILE A 155 -27.94 1.01 12.20
N GLY A 156 -28.98 0.25 12.55
CA GLY A 156 -30.33 0.80 12.72
C GLY A 156 -30.54 1.47 14.07
N HIS A 157 -29.79 1.05 15.08
CA HIS A 157 -29.84 1.61 16.43
C HIS A 157 -28.50 1.35 17.15
N PRO A 158 -27.85 2.37 17.74
CA PRO A 158 -26.73 2.19 18.66
C PRO A 158 -27.28 1.82 20.06
N ARG A 159 -26.70 0.81 20.73
CA ARG A 159 -27.02 0.36 22.11
C ARG A 159 -28.31 0.94 22.76
N PRO A 160 -29.51 0.37 22.55
CA PRO A 160 -30.71 0.78 23.28
C PRO A 160 -30.70 0.27 24.73
N ARG A 161 -31.19 1.07 25.69
CA ARG A 161 -31.25 0.78 27.13
C ARG A 161 -32.24 -0.32 27.55
N SER A 162 -33.06 -0.88 26.65
CA SER A 162 -34.11 -1.86 27.00
C SER A 162 -33.83 -3.29 26.52
N ALA A 163 -34.31 -4.27 27.30
CA ALA A 163 -34.01 -5.70 27.18
C ALA A 163 -34.67 -6.44 26.00
N LEU A 164 -35.57 -5.81 25.21
CA LEU A 164 -36.49 -6.54 24.32
C LEU A 164 -36.60 -6.00 22.88
N THR A 165 -35.63 -5.21 22.40
CA THR A 165 -35.81 -4.53 21.11
C THR A 165 -35.62 -5.47 19.91
N ARG A 166 -36.69 -5.72 19.15
CA ARG A 166 -36.67 -6.56 17.94
C ARG A 166 -36.09 -5.78 16.75
N LEU A 167 -35.09 -6.34 16.07
CA LEU A 167 -34.50 -5.81 14.81
C LEU A 167 -35.55 -5.46 13.75
N ALA A 168 -36.65 -6.23 13.69
CA ALA A 168 -37.75 -6.00 12.75
C ALA A 168 -38.46 -4.64 12.93
N ALA A 169 -38.40 -4.04 14.11
CA ALA A 169 -39.10 -2.80 14.45
C ALA A 169 -38.36 -1.53 14.00
N PHE A 170 -37.07 -1.61 13.61
CA PHE A 170 -36.31 -0.42 13.25
C PHE A 170 -36.58 0.03 11.81
N PRO A 171 -36.69 1.35 11.56
CA PRO A 171 -36.70 1.87 10.19
C PRO A 171 -35.41 1.48 9.47
N VAL A 172 -35.47 1.41 8.14
CA VAL A 172 -34.28 1.15 7.32
C VAL A 172 -33.52 2.46 7.13
N PRO A 173 -32.27 2.57 7.61
CA PRO A 173 -31.50 3.80 7.44
C PRO A 173 -31.24 4.10 5.95
N PRO A 174 -31.29 5.38 5.52
CA PRO A 174 -31.04 5.79 4.13
C PRO A 174 -29.72 5.27 3.52
N PRO A 175 -28.59 5.20 4.26
CA PRO A 175 -27.32 4.69 3.74
C PRO A 175 -27.38 3.30 3.10
N LEU A 176 -28.35 2.46 3.50
CA LEU A 176 -28.50 1.11 2.92
C LEU A 176 -28.72 1.14 1.40
N ARG A 177 -29.29 2.21 0.84
CA ARG A 177 -29.50 2.34 -0.61
C ARG A 177 -28.18 2.27 -1.39
N ALA A 178 -27.11 2.83 -0.85
CA ALA A 178 -25.80 2.90 -1.51
C ALA A 178 -24.99 1.59 -1.37
N VAL A 179 -25.39 0.70 -0.46
CA VAL A 179 -24.73 -0.61 -0.25
C VAL A 179 -24.92 -1.55 -1.44
N GLY A 180 -26.09 -1.52 -2.09
CA GLY A 180 -26.39 -2.35 -3.25
C GLY A 180 -25.38 -2.15 -4.39
N PRO A 181 -25.21 -0.91 -4.92
CA PRO A 181 -24.20 -0.59 -5.93
C PRO A 181 -22.77 -1.03 -5.58
N ALA A 182 -22.30 -0.74 -4.35
CA ALA A 182 -20.95 -1.13 -3.94
C ALA A 182 -20.75 -2.66 -3.96
N LEU A 183 -21.77 -3.42 -3.54
CA LEU A 183 -21.73 -4.89 -3.60
C LEU A 183 -21.85 -5.42 -5.03
N ALA A 184 -22.51 -4.69 -5.94
CA ALA A 184 -22.53 -5.06 -7.35
C ALA A 184 -21.16 -4.86 -8.00
N GLU A 185 -20.44 -3.77 -7.67
CA GLU A 185 -19.05 -3.57 -8.13
C GLU A 185 -18.09 -4.60 -7.53
N TRP A 186 -18.26 -4.94 -6.25
CA TRP A 186 -17.50 -6.03 -5.63
C TRP A 186 -17.76 -7.38 -6.34
N ALA A 187 -19.02 -7.70 -6.62
CA ALA A 187 -19.36 -8.93 -7.33
C ALA A 187 -18.80 -8.95 -8.75
N ALA A 188 -18.76 -7.80 -9.45
CA ALA A 188 -18.13 -7.68 -10.76
C ALA A 188 -16.60 -7.88 -10.70
N ALA A 189 -15.96 -7.51 -9.59
CA ALA A 189 -14.54 -7.76 -9.34
C ALA A 189 -14.22 -9.22 -8.93
N CYS A 190 -15.23 -10.02 -8.55
CA CYS A 190 -15.04 -11.44 -8.22
C CYS A 190 -14.72 -12.33 -9.43
N THR A 191 -14.51 -11.75 -10.62
CA THR A 191 -13.97 -12.45 -11.79
C THR A 191 -12.48 -12.72 -11.68
N VAL A 192 -11.77 -12.01 -10.79
CA VAL A 192 -10.33 -12.18 -10.59
C VAL A 192 -10.03 -13.60 -10.11
N ARG A 193 -9.26 -14.35 -10.90
CA ARG A 193 -8.87 -15.74 -10.60
C ARG A 193 -7.44 -15.85 -10.10
N GLN A 194 -6.60 -14.88 -10.46
CA GLN A 194 -5.17 -14.95 -10.17
C GLN A 194 -4.58 -13.58 -9.84
N VAL A 195 -3.67 -13.58 -8.87
CA VAL A 195 -2.75 -12.49 -8.57
C VAL A 195 -1.34 -12.98 -8.92
N LEU A 196 -0.66 -12.27 -9.83
CA LEU A 196 0.74 -12.48 -10.17
C LEU A 196 1.60 -11.48 -9.42
N LEU A 197 2.44 -11.97 -8.53
CA LEU A 197 3.23 -11.13 -7.64
C LEU A 197 4.68 -11.06 -8.10
N ALA A 198 5.17 -9.87 -8.42
CA ALA A 198 6.53 -9.66 -8.92
C ALA A 198 7.59 -10.00 -7.85
N THR A 199 8.66 -10.67 -8.25
CA THR A 199 9.83 -10.90 -7.41
C THR A 199 11.11 -10.47 -8.14
N PRO A 200 11.91 -9.51 -7.61
CA PRO A 200 11.74 -8.80 -6.33
C PRO A 200 10.70 -7.66 -6.35
N ARG A 201 10.31 -7.19 -5.17
CA ARG A 201 9.35 -6.10 -4.89
C ARG A 201 9.61 -5.50 -3.48
N SER A 202 8.96 -4.39 -3.15
CA SER A 202 9.05 -3.74 -1.82
C SER A 202 10.48 -3.30 -1.48
N PHE A 203 10.83 -3.19 -0.20
CA PHE A 203 12.13 -2.66 0.26
C PHE A 203 13.34 -3.25 -0.47
N CYS A 204 14.28 -2.39 -0.84
CA CYS A 204 15.61 -2.81 -1.24
C CYS A 204 16.54 -2.88 -0.01
N ALA A 205 17.71 -3.52 -0.14
CA ALA A 205 18.66 -3.68 0.96
C ALA A 205 19.10 -2.34 1.59
N GLY A 206 19.13 -1.25 0.80
CA GLY A 206 19.45 0.09 1.31
C GLY A 206 18.39 0.62 2.28
N VAL A 207 17.11 0.46 1.94
CA VAL A 207 15.98 0.88 2.79
C VAL A 207 15.86 -0.03 4.01
N GLU A 208 15.99 -1.35 3.85
CA GLU A 208 15.99 -2.30 4.98
C GLU A 208 17.08 -1.95 5.99
N ARG A 209 18.30 -1.65 5.52
CA ARG A 209 19.40 -1.21 6.39
C ARG A 209 19.03 0.08 7.12
N ALA A 210 18.48 1.07 6.43
CA ALA A 210 18.17 2.36 7.03
C ALA A 210 17.08 2.27 8.11
N ILE A 211 16.06 1.45 7.87
CA ILE A 211 15.03 1.13 8.86
C ILE A 211 15.64 0.39 10.05
N ALA A 212 16.47 -0.63 9.81
CA ALA A 212 17.12 -1.40 10.88
C ALA A 212 18.04 -0.53 11.75
N VAL A 213 18.72 0.45 11.15
CA VAL A 213 19.52 1.44 11.85
C VAL A 213 18.64 2.29 12.76
N LEU A 214 17.57 2.89 12.22
CA LEU A 214 16.65 3.72 13.00
C LEU A 214 15.98 2.93 14.13
N ASP A 215 15.56 1.70 13.86
CA ASP A 215 14.93 0.82 14.84
C ASP A 215 15.84 0.54 16.04
N ARG A 216 17.14 0.32 15.80
CA ARG A 216 18.12 0.18 16.88
C ARG A 216 18.34 1.47 17.65
N THR A 217 18.40 2.61 16.96
CA THR A 217 18.54 3.92 17.61
C THR A 217 17.33 4.22 18.48
N LEU A 218 16.10 3.92 18.01
CA LEU A 218 14.87 4.05 18.78
C LEU A 218 14.85 3.12 20.01
N ALA A 219 15.32 1.88 19.86
CA ALA A 219 15.33 0.92 20.96
C ALA A 219 16.31 1.29 22.10
N GLY A 220 17.37 2.04 21.78
CA GLY A 220 18.37 2.50 22.75
C GLY A 220 18.18 3.93 23.25
N ALA A 221 17.17 4.66 22.78
CA ALA A 221 16.95 6.05 23.12
C ALA A 221 15.85 6.22 24.17
N ASP A 222 16.13 6.99 25.22
CA ASP A 222 15.11 7.41 26.21
C ASP A 222 14.24 8.57 25.72
N ASN A 223 14.64 9.22 24.61
CA ASN A 223 14.01 10.40 24.03
C ASN A 223 13.70 10.19 22.55
N ALA A 224 12.99 11.16 21.94
CA ALA A 224 12.73 11.16 20.51
C ALA A 224 14.03 11.10 19.70
N VAL A 225 14.02 10.30 18.62
CA VAL A 225 15.14 10.18 17.67
C VAL A 225 14.84 11.06 16.47
N TYR A 226 15.74 12.00 16.18
CA TYR A 226 15.59 12.91 15.06
C TYR A 226 16.17 12.30 13.79
N VAL A 227 15.46 12.44 12.68
CA VAL A 227 15.88 11.93 11.38
C VAL A 227 15.91 13.10 10.42
N HIS A 228 17.08 13.42 9.88
CA HIS A 228 17.23 14.47 8.88
C HIS A 228 16.71 13.95 7.53
N ARG A 229 15.59 14.54 7.13
CA ARG A 229 14.70 14.16 6.03
C ARG A 229 14.08 12.76 6.19
N PRO A 230 12.99 12.46 5.45
CA PRO A 230 12.36 11.14 5.50
C PRO A 230 13.34 9.98 5.28
N ILE A 231 13.29 8.95 6.13
CA ILE A 231 14.18 7.78 6.03
C ILE A 231 14.03 7.06 4.68
N ALA A 232 12.81 7.09 4.12
CA ALA A 232 12.43 6.65 2.78
C ALA A 232 11.13 7.37 2.36
N HIS A 233 10.80 7.34 1.07
CA HIS A 233 9.61 8.01 0.52
C HIS A 233 8.35 7.13 0.61
N ASP A 234 7.82 6.92 1.82
CA ASP A 234 6.54 6.20 2.04
C ASP A 234 5.80 6.69 3.30
N GLY A 235 4.60 7.25 3.11
CA GLY A 235 3.83 7.87 4.20
C GLY A 235 3.41 6.87 5.29
N HIS A 236 3.13 5.62 4.93
CA HIS A 236 2.73 4.58 5.87
C HIS A 236 3.89 4.12 6.77
N LEU A 237 5.09 4.03 6.21
CA LEU A 237 6.33 3.80 6.94
C LEU A 237 6.63 4.97 7.88
N LEU A 238 6.59 6.20 7.38
CA LEU A 238 6.89 7.38 8.19
C LEU A 238 5.90 7.55 9.35
N ALA A 239 4.61 7.29 9.12
CA ALA A 239 3.59 7.32 10.18
C ALA A 239 3.84 6.25 11.25
N ASP A 240 4.34 5.07 10.87
CA ASP A 240 4.70 4.03 11.81
C ASP A 240 5.91 4.41 12.67
N LEU A 241 6.98 4.89 12.03
CA LEU A 241 8.19 5.33 12.72
C LEU A 241 7.92 6.51 13.66
N ARG A 242 7.03 7.45 13.27
CA ARG A 242 6.59 8.54 14.16
C ARG A 242 5.92 8.03 15.43
N ARG A 243 5.02 7.04 15.31
CA ARG A 243 4.38 6.42 16.50
C ARG A 243 5.39 5.74 17.43
N ARG A 244 6.54 5.33 16.89
CA ARG A 244 7.62 4.69 17.64
C ARG A 244 8.63 5.67 18.23
N GLY A 245 8.47 6.98 18.02
CA GLY A 245 9.32 8.02 18.60
C GLY A 245 10.29 8.70 17.63
N ALA A 246 10.19 8.44 16.33
CA ALA A 246 10.99 9.16 15.33
C ALA A 246 10.39 10.54 15.00
N VAL A 247 11.23 11.56 14.91
CA VAL A 247 10.87 12.92 14.49
C VAL A 247 11.63 13.25 13.20
N PHE A 248 10.91 13.46 12.11
CA PHE A 248 11.51 13.81 10.82
C PHE A 248 11.56 15.33 10.66
N VAL A 249 12.74 15.87 10.36
CA VAL A 249 12.98 17.31 10.16
C VAL A 249 13.64 17.56 8.81
N ASP A 250 13.41 18.72 8.22
CA ASP A 250 14.04 19.07 6.93
C ASP A 250 15.33 19.87 7.14
N ASP A 251 15.37 20.73 8.16
CA ASP A 251 16.56 21.51 8.53
C ASP A 251 17.26 20.89 9.76
N PRO A 252 18.56 20.56 9.68
CA PRO A 252 19.34 20.13 10.84
C PRO A 252 19.21 21.06 12.06
N ALA A 253 19.01 22.36 11.86
CA ALA A 253 18.85 23.34 12.93
C ALA A 253 17.63 23.07 13.83
N GLU A 254 16.63 22.32 13.36
CA GLU A 254 15.45 21.93 14.14
C GLU A 254 15.74 20.84 15.18
N ILE A 255 16.88 20.15 15.05
CA ILE A 255 17.27 19.07 15.95
C ILE A 255 17.78 19.67 17.27
N PRO A 256 17.32 19.27 18.45
CA PRO A 256 17.89 19.73 19.72
C PRO A 256 19.33 19.25 19.92
N ASP A 257 20.16 20.05 20.59
CA ASP A 257 21.54 19.66 20.92
C ASP A 257 21.55 18.38 21.79
N GLY A 258 22.50 17.49 21.51
CA GLY A 258 22.60 16.18 22.18
C GLY A 258 21.52 15.16 21.79
N ALA A 259 20.56 15.50 20.94
CA ALA A 259 19.51 14.57 20.52
C ALA A 259 20.05 13.49 19.56
N PRO A 260 19.70 12.20 19.75
CA PRO A 260 20.06 11.15 18.83
C PRO A 260 19.58 11.47 17.41
N THR A 261 20.51 11.48 16.46
CA THR A 261 20.26 11.93 15.09
C THR A 261 20.57 10.83 14.09
N VAL A 262 19.72 10.65 13.10
CA VAL A 262 19.91 9.68 12.00
C VAL A 262 19.91 10.40 10.66
N PHE A 263 20.91 10.12 9.81
CA PHE A 263 20.89 10.54 8.41
C PHE A 263 20.24 9.48 7.52
N ALA A 264 19.34 9.89 6.64
CA ALA A 264 18.54 8.99 5.82
C ALA A 264 19.34 8.23 4.74
N ALA A 265 18.70 7.22 4.13
CA ALA A 265 19.29 6.36 3.11
C ALA A 265 19.81 7.13 1.88
N HIS A 266 19.22 8.28 1.58
CA HIS A 266 19.55 9.13 0.43
C HIS A 266 20.87 9.90 0.61
N GLY A 267 21.51 9.83 1.77
CA GLY A 267 22.71 10.60 2.05
C GLY A 267 22.44 12.07 2.36
N VAL A 268 23.49 12.75 2.81
CA VAL A 268 23.47 14.19 3.15
C VAL A 268 24.71 14.89 2.61
N PRO A 269 24.62 16.20 2.31
CA PRO A 269 25.78 17.04 1.97
C PRO A 269 26.85 17.05 3.07
N PRO A 270 28.13 17.29 2.74
CA PRO A 270 29.20 17.47 3.74
C PRO A 270 28.92 18.60 4.72
N ALA A 271 28.27 19.68 4.28
CA ALA A 271 27.89 20.82 5.12
C ALA A 271 26.97 20.40 6.29
N VAL A 272 26.01 19.50 6.02
CA VAL A 272 25.09 18.95 7.05
C VAL A 272 25.85 18.10 8.06
N ARG A 273 26.83 17.30 7.60
CA ARG A 273 27.69 16.50 8.49
C ARG A 273 28.55 17.39 9.38
N ALA A 274 29.15 18.43 8.79
CA ALA A 274 29.97 19.39 9.53
C ALA A 274 29.13 20.17 10.56
N ASP A 275 27.90 20.52 10.23
CA ASP A 275 27.00 21.17 11.19
C ASP A 275 26.67 20.27 12.38
N ALA A 276 26.26 19.03 12.12
CA ALA A 276 25.97 18.07 13.18
C ALA A 276 27.19 17.81 14.08
N LEU A 277 28.39 17.73 13.51
CA LEU A 277 29.64 17.59 14.25
C LEU A 277 29.94 18.83 15.11
N ARG A 278 29.85 20.04 14.55
CA ARG A 278 30.06 21.29 15.29
C ARG A 278 29.11 21.41 16.50
N ARG A 279 27.89 20.89 16.36
CA ARG A 279 26.86 20.91 17.39
C ARG A 279 26.95 19.74 18.37
N GLY A 280 27.89 18.81 18.16
CA GLY A 280 28.05 17.63 19.02
C GLY A 280 26.83 16.69 19.00
N LEU A 281 26.09 16.63 17.88
CA LEU A 281 24.94 15.73 17.76
C LEU A 281 25.42 14.27 17.71
N PRO A 282 24.82 13.35 18.50
CA PRO A 282 25.05 11.91 18.37
C PRO A 282 24.47 11.40 17.05
N VAL A 283 25.27 11.36 16.00
CA VAL A 283 24.83 10.98 14.65
C VAL A 283 25.08 9.50 14.36
N VAL A 284 24.05 8.85 13.81
CA VAL A 284 24.12 7.54 13.17
C VAL A 284 23.79 7.67 11.68
N ASP A 285 24.73 7.32 10.81
CA ASP A 285 24.56 7.46 9.37
C ASP A 285 23.94 6.22 8.71
N ALA A 286 22.70 6.35 8.26
CA ALA A 286 21.94 5.31 7.58
C ALA A 286 22.05 5.38 6.04
N THR A 287 22.92 6.24 5.48
CA THR A 287 23.16 6.36 4.03
C THR A 287 23.34 4.99 3.37
N CYS A 288 22.65 4.77 2.25
CA CYS A 288 22.80 3.55 1.47
C CYS A 288 24.26 3.40 0.98
N PRO A 289 24.91 2.23 1.11
CA PRO A 289 26.28 2.05 0.64
C PRO A 289 26.50 2.37 -0.85
N LEU A 290 25.47 2.20 -1.70
CA LEU A 290 25.54 2.57 -3.12
C LEU A 290 25.53 4.10 -3.31
N VAL A 291 24.78 4.83 -2.49
CA VAL A 291 24.78 6.30 -2.48
C VAL A 291 26.10 6.84 -1.92
N ALA A 292 26.62 6.24 -0.84
CA ALA A 292 27.92 6.60 -0.29
C ALA A 292 29.04 6.43 -1.33
N ARG A 293 28.99 5.36 -2.14
CA ARG A 293 29.91 5.17 -3.27
C ARG A 293 29.79 6.28 -4.31
N LEU A 294 28.57 6.72 -4.66
CA LEU A 294 28.37 7.85 -5.57
C LEU A 294 28.94 9.16 -5.00
N HIS A 295 28.81 9.40 -3.70
CA HIS A 295 29.46 10.55 -3.06
C HIS A 295 30.98 10.47 -3.21
N ASP A 296 31.58 9.30 -3.02
CA ASP A 296 33.02 9.10 -3.19
C ASP A 296 33.46 9.26 -4.65
N GLU A 297 32.66 8.80 -5.60
CA GLU A 297 32.92 8.96 -7.04
C GLU A 297 32.84 10.42 -7.46
N ALA A 298 31.85 11.18 -6.95
CA ALA A 298 31.72 12.61 -7.18
C ALA A 298 32.96 13.37 -6.67
N ARG A 299 33.37 13.13 -5.41
CA ARG A 299 34.57 13.76 -4.84
C ARG A 299 35.85 13.39 -5.61
N ARG A 300 35.98 12.13 -6.04
CA ARG A 300 37.15 11.68 -6.81
C ARG A 300 37.19 12.32 -8.20
N ALA A 301 36.05 12.50 -8.86
CA ALA A 301 36.00 13.16 -10.17
C ALA A 301 36.30 14.65 -10.05
N ALA A 302 35.63 15.34 -9.13
CA ALA A 302 35.88 16.76 -8.88
C ALA A 302 37.35 17.03 -8.45
N GLY A 303 37.92 16.17 -7.60
CA GLY A 303 39.32 16.26 -7.16
C GLY A 303 40.37 16.03 -8.27
N ARG A 304 39.99 15.40 -9.39
CA ARG A 304 40.86 15.32 -10.59
C ARG A 304 40.82 16.58 -11.45
N GLY A 305 39.91 17.50 -11.15
CA GLY A 305 39.67 18.69 -11.96
C GLY A 305 38.52 18.54 -12.96
N ASP A 306 37.78 17.42 -12.94
CA ASP A 306 36.67 17.21 -13.86
C ASP A 306 35.48 18.14 -13.52
N THR A 307 34.73 18.57 -14.53
CA THR A 307 33.33 18.99 -14.37
C THR A 307 32.47 17.73 -14.30
N VAL A 308 31.64 17.61 -13.26
CA VAL A 308 30.80 16.44 -13.02
C VAL A 308 29.35 16.75 -13.38
N LEU A 309 28.81 16.09 -14.39
CA LEU A 309 27.42 16.19 -14.78
C LEU A 309 26.60 15.12 -14.04
N LEU A 310 25.84 15.52 -13.04
CA LEU A 310 24.96 14.64 -12.30
C LEU A 310 23.63 14.52 -13.04
N VAL A 311 23.41 13.41 -13.73
CA VAL A 311 22.10 13.10 -14.30
C VAL A 311 21.18 12.70 -13.16
N GLY A 312 20.11 13.47 -12.94
CA GLY A 312 19.28 13.36 -11.75
C GLY A 312 18.17 14.40 -11.73
N HIS A 313 17.26 14.32 -10.77
CA HIS A 313 16.24 15.34 -10.57
C HIS A 313 16.70 16.36 -9.53
N ALA A 314 16.56 17.65 -9.83
CA ALA A 314 16.83 18.73 -8.89
C ALA A 314 15.86 18.65 -7.70
N GLY A 315 16.32 19.05 -6.52
CA GLY A 315 15.53 19.01 -5.28
C GLY A 315 15.34 17.61 -4.67
N HIS A 316 15.80 16.54 -5.33
CA HIS A 316 15.78 15.21 -4.73
C HIS A 316 16.92 15.07 -3.70
N ALA A 317 16.62 14.52 -2.51
CA ALA A 317 17.58 14.44 -1.40
C ALA A 317 18.91 13.77 -1.78
N GLU A 318 18.86 12.70 -2.59
CA GLU A 318 20.05 12.03 -3.13
C GLU A 318 20.87 12.94 -4.05
N THR A 319 20.20 13.69 -4.94
CA THR A 319 20.84 14.64 -5.86
C THR A 319 21.52 15.75 -5.07
N GLU A 320 20.86 16.30 -4.06
CA GLU A 320 21.42 17.33 -3.20
C GLU A 320 22.61 16.82 -2.38
N GLY A 321 22.54 15.58 -1.90
CA GLY A 321 23.65 14.90 -1.21
C GLY A 321 24.89 14.77 -2.08
N ILE A 322 24.73 14.42 -3.37
CA ILE A 322 25.81 14.30 -4.35
C ILE A 322 26.31 15.68 -4.78
N LEU A 323 25.42 16.60 -5.15
CA LEU A 323 25.76 17.98 -5.53
C LEU A 323 26.58 18.68 -4.44
N GLY A 324 26.20 18.49 -3.18
CA GLY A 324 26.89 19.07 -2.04
C GLY A 324 28.33 18.59 -1.84
N GLN A 325 28.77 17.51 -2.52
CA GLN A 325 30.14 17.03 -2.43
C GLN A 325 31.15 18.03 -3.02
N ASP A 326 30.76 18.75 -4.08
CA ASP A 326 31.52 19.84 -4.69
C ASP A 326 30.58 20.71 -5.57
N PRO A 327 29.89 21.71 -4.98
CA PRO A 327 28.89 22.52 -5.69
C PRO A 327 29.45 23.33 -6.86
N ASP A 328 30.75 23.63 -6.86
CA ASP A 328 31.39 24.45 -7.90
C ASP A 328 31.70 23.62 -9.16
N ARG A 329 31.85 22.31 -9.00
CA ARG A 329 32.22 21.38 -10.08
C ARG A 329 31.12 20.43 -10.50
N ILE A 330 30.08 20.25 -9.68
CA ILE A 330 28.97 19.35 -9.96
C ILE A 330 27.77 20.15 -10.48
N THR A 331 27.23 19.78 -11.64
CA THR A 331 26.03 20.39 -12.23
C THR A 331 24.98 19.34 -12.50
N VAL A 332 23.72 19.61 -12.12
CA VAL A 332 22.59 18.70 -12.32
C VAL A 332 22.07 18.82 -13.76
N VAL A 333 21.78 17.68 -14.39
CA VAL A 333 21.19 17.58 -15.73
C VAL A 333 19.94 16.69 -15.64
N GLU A 334 18.75 17.25 -15.84
CA GLU A 334 17.49 16.51 -15.65
C GLU A 334 16.97 15.90 -16.96
N SER A 335 17.31 16.48 -18.10
CA SER A 335 16.76 16.11 -19.41
C SER A 335 17.78 16.17 -20.54
N ALA A 336 17.44 15.57 -21.69
CA ALA A 336 18.23 15.67 -22.91
C ALA A 336 18.38 17.14 -23.36
N GLN A 337 17.37 17.99 -23.12
CA GLN A 337 17.43 19.41 -23.44
C GLN A 337 18.40 20.17 -22.53
N ASP A 338 18.48 19.81 -21.25
CA ASP A 338 19.49 20.37 -20.34
C ASP A 338 20.87 19.89 -20.76
N ALA A 339 20.99 18.63 -21.16
CA ALA A 339 22.21 18.06 -21.69
C ALA A 339 22.68 18.76 -22.98
N GLU A 340 21.76 19.33 -23.79
CA GLU A 340 22.12 20.15 -24.96
C GLU A 340 22.64 21.54 -24.59
N ARG A 341 22.25 22.06 -23.42
CA ARG A 341 22.50 23.44 -23.01
C ARG A 341 23.59 23.58 -21.96
N VAL A 342 23.92 22.49 -21.26
CA VAL A 342 24.90 22.55 -20.17
C VAL A 342 26.24 23.06 -20.68
N GLU A 343 26.81 24.02 -19.96
CA GLU A 343 28.11 24.61 -20.24
C GLU A 343 29.14 23.98 -19.31
N VAL A 344 30.29 23.62 -19.86
CA VAL A 344 31.42 23.05 -19.10
C VAL A 344 32.67 23.84 -19.47
N THR A 345 33.50 24.13 -18.47
CA THR A 345 34.71 24.95 -18.67
C THR A 345 35.77 24.21 -19.49
N ASP A 346 35.91 22.90 -19.25
CA ASP A 346 36.83 22.02 -19.98
C ASP A 346 36.05 20.82 -20.56
N PRO A 347 35.76 20.81 -21.87
CA PRO A 347 35.07 19.70 -22.54
C PRO A 347 35.82 18.36 -22.53
N GLU A 348 37.13 18.37 -22.32
CA GLU A 348 37.96 17.15 -22.26
C GLU A 348 38.00 16.56 -20.83
N GLY A 349 37.72 17.39 -19.82
CA GLY A 349 37.67 17.03 -18.41
C GLY A 349 36.25 16.86 -17.87
N VAL A 350 35.40 16.06 -18.54
CA VAL A 350 33.99 15.88 -18.12
C VAL A 350 33.73 14.45 -17.64
N SER A 351 33.20 14.33 -16.43
CA SER A 351 32.65 13.09 -15.88
C SER A 351 31.13 13.20 -15.72
N TYR A 352 30.41 12.08 -15.72
CA TYR A 352 29.00 12.06 -15.30
C TYR A 352 28.70 10.96 -14.29
N LEU A 353 27.66 11.21 -13.50
CA LEU A 353 27.10 10.27 -12.52
C LEU A 353 25.59 10.17 -12.71
N LEU A 354 24.99 9.10 -12.19
CA LEU A 354 23.57 8.81 -12.32
C LEU A 354 22.92 8.70 -10.93
N GLN A 355 21.81 9.40 -10.72
CA GLN A 355 20.93 9.14 -9.59
C GLN A 355 20.39 7.69 -9.65
N THR A 356 20.32 7.01 -8.50
CA THR A 356 20.09 5.57 -8.43
C THR A 356 18.69 5.08 -8.85
N THR A 357 17.71 5.97 -8.95
CA THR A 357 16.29 5.62 -9.22
C THR A 357 15.78 6.07 -10.59
N LEU A 358 16.66 6.56 -11.48
CA LEU A 358 16.27 7.09 -12.80
C LEU A 358 15.70 6.04 -13.75
N ALA A 359 14.85 6.49 -14.67
CA ALA A 359 14.36 5.65 -15.76
C ALA A 359 15.50 5.39 -16.77
N LEU A 360 15.65 4.13 -17.19
CA LEU A 360 16.78 3.73 -18.03
C LEU A 360 16.76 4.40 -19.41
N ASP A 361 15.57 4.59 -19.98
CA ASP A 361 15.44 5.24 -21.29
C ASP A 361 15.79 6.73 -21.21
N ASP A 362 15.29 7.44 -20.19
CA ASP A 362 15.63 8.85 -19.94
C ASP A 362 17.15 9.03 -19.75
N VAL A 363 17.79 8.13 -18.99
CA VAL A 363 19.26 8.11 -18.83
C VAL A 363 19.96 7.92 -20.16
N ARG A 364 19.50 6.99 -21.00
CA ARG A 364 20.11 6.72 -22.32
C ARG A 364 20.03 7.95 -23.22
N ASP A 365 18.89 8.63 -23.24
CA ASP A 365 18.70 9.83 -24.07
C ASP A 365 19.61 10.97 -23.61
N VAL A 366 19.68 11.23 -22.30
CA VAL A 366 20.60 12.23 -21.73
C VAL A 366 22.05 11.88 -22.04
N VAL A 367 22.48 10.64 -21.75
CA VAL A 367 23.87 10.22 -21.95
C VAL A 367 24.26 10.22 -23.42
N ALA A 368 23.33 9.92 -24.34
CA ALA A 368 23.58 10.00 -25.77
C ALA A 368 23.91 11.44 -26.20
N VAL A 369 23.16 12.43 -25.70
CA VAL A 369 23.46 13.86 -25.92
C VAL A 369 24.80 14.23 -25.31
N LEU A 370 25.06 13.85 -24.06
CA LEU A 370 26.31 14.17 -23.37
C LEU A 370 27.53 13.59 -24.09
N ARG A 371 27.48 12.32 -24.53
CA ARG A 371 28.59 11.68 -25.28
C ARG A 371 28.82 12.33 -26.64
N ARG A 372 27.76 12.83 -27.28
CA ARG A 372 27.87 13.55 -28.56
C ARG A 372 28.52 14.92 -28.37
N ARG A 373 28.20 15.62 -27.28
CA ARG A 373 28.75 16.96 -26.97
C ARG A 373 30.15 16.92 -26.36
N PHE A 374 30.44 15.89 -25.56
CA PHE A 374 31.69 15.70 -24.83
C PHE A 374 32.28 14.32 -25.20
N PRO A 375 33.06 14.20 -26.29
CA PRO A 375 33.58 12.91 -26.74
C PRO A 375 34.50 12.20 -25.73
N ALA A 376 35.18 12.95 -24.85
CA ALA A 376 36.02 12.44 -23.77
C ALA A 376 35.23 12.07 -22.49
N LEU A 377 33.90 12.16 -22.51
CA LEU A 377 33.03 11.94 -21.36
C LEU A 377 33.30 10.60 -20.67
N THR A 378 33.64 10.66 -19.39
CA THR A 378 33.85 9.49 -18.54
C THR A 378 32.65 9.26 -17.62
N GLY A 379 32.22 8.02 -17.45
CA GLY A 379 31.14 7.72 -16.51
C GLY A 379 30.68 6.26 -16.57
N PRO A 380 29.71 5.89 -15.70
CA PRO A 380 29.20 4.53 -15.63
C PRO A 380 28.45 4.16 -16.92
N ALA A 381 28.30 2.86 -17.20
CA ALA A 381 27.44 2.47 -18.32
C ALA A 381 25.99 2.92 -18.06
N PRO A 382 25.21 3.36 -19.08
CA PRO A 382 23.85 3.89 -18.87
C PRO A 382 22.90 2.92 -18.15
N ASP A 383 23.16 1.62 -18.23
CA ASP A 383 22.42 0.54 -17.59
C ASP A 383 22.83 0.26 -16.14
N GLN A 384 23.84 0.94 -15.61
CA GLN A 384 24.30 0.83 -14.22
C GLN A 384 23.47 1.65 -13.22
N VAL A 385 22.18 1.87 -13.51
CA VAL A 385 21.20 2.26 -12.48
C VAL A 385 21.16 1.17 -11.41
N CYS A 386 20.92 1.53 -10.14
CA CYS A 386 20.96 0.60 -9.01
C CYS A 386 20.21 -0.72 -9.30
N TYR A 387 20.84 -1.84 -8.90
CA TYR A 387 20.32 -3.19 -9.14
C TYR A 387 18.86 -3.36 -8.73
N ALA A 388 18.45 -2.72 -7.62
CA ALA A 388 17.12 -2.85 -7.05
C ALA A 388 16.02 -2.33 -7.98
N ALA A 389 16.26 -1.18 -8.64
CA ALA A 389 15.34 -0.59 -9.61
C ALA A 389 15.29 -1.45 -10.89
N THR A 390 16.46 -1.88 -11.37
CA THR A 390 16.58 -2.72 -12.58
C THR A 390 15.86 -4.06 -12.41
N HIS A 391 16.08 -4.77 -11.30
CA HIS A 391 15.44 -6.06 -11.04
C HIS A 391 13.93 -5.95 -10.89
N ARG A 392 13.42 -4.90 -10.21
CA ARG A 392 11.97 -4.67 -10.05
C ARG A 392 11.28 -4.38 -11.39
N ARG A 393 11.91 -3.59 -12.26
CA ARG A 393 11.39 -3.35 -13.62
C ARG A 393 11.35 -4.63 -14.45
N ALA A 394 12.39 -5.46 -14.36
CA ALA A 394 12.42 -6.76 -15.04
C ALA A 394 11.34 -7.71 -14.51
N ALA A 395 11.18 -7.81 -13.18
CA ALA A 395 10.14 -8.60 -12.54
C ALA A 395 8.74 -8.13 -12.93
N LEU A 396 8.52 -6.82 -12.95
CA LEU A 396 7.25 -6.23 -13.36
C LEU A 396 6.93 -6.55 -14.83
N ARG A 397 7.90 -6.46 -15.76
CA ARG A 397 7.66 -6.82 -17.17
C ARG A 397 7.18 -8.27 -17.32
N ALA A 398 7.76 -9.20 -16.56
CA ALA A 398 7.36 -10.61 -16.56
C ALA A 398 5.92 -10.82 -16.04
N VAL A 399 5.52 -10.05 -15.03
CA VAL A 399 4.16 -10.03 -14.49
C VAL A 399 3.17 -9.39 -15.46
N ALA A 400 3.49 -8.19 -15.96
CA ALA A 400 2.61 -7.38 -16.79
C ALA A 400 2.24 -8.08 -18.10
N ALA A 401 3.17 -8.84 -18.69
CA ALA A 401 2.94 -9.65 -19.89
C ALA A 401 1.82 -10.70 -19.74
N HIS A 402 1.43 -11.03 -18.51
CA HIS A 402 0.42 -12.05 -18.21
C HIS A 402 -0.75 -11.50 -17.36
N ALA A 403 -0.82 -10.18 -17.17
CA ALA A 403 -1.83 -9.52 -16.36
C ALA A 403 -2.77 -8.67 -17.22
N ASP A 404 -4.06 -8.61 -16.85
CA ASP A 404 -5.01 -7.71 -17.50
C ASP A 404 -4.91 -6.28 -16.92
N VAL A 405 -4.45 -6.16 -15.67
CA VAL A 405 -4.21 -4.91 -14.95
C VAL A 405 -3.05 -5.08 -13.98
N VAL A 406 -2.27 -4.03 -13.76
CA VAL A 406 -1.18 -3.98 -12.78
C VAL A 406 -1.52 -3.00 -11.64
N LEU A 407 -1.32 -3.43 -10.41
CA LEU A 407 -1.33 -2.58 -9.22
C LEU A 407 0.10 -2.40 -8.72
N VAL A 408 0.57 -1.16 -8.66
CA VAL A 408 1.88 -0.79 -8.13
C VAL A 408 1.69 -0.14 -6.77
N PHE A 409 2.16 -0.80 -5.72
CA PHE A 409 2.09 -0.26 -4.36
C PHE A 409 3.26 0.68 -4.09
N GLY A 410 2.95 1.91 -3.69
CA GLY A 410 3.93 2.93 -3.35
C GLY A 410 3.34 4.33 -3.32
N SER A 411 4.12 5.28 -2.79
CA SER A 411 3.69 6.67 -2.66
C SER A 411 3.72 7.41 -4.00
N ALA A 412 2.84 8.40 -4.14
CA ALA A 412 2.85 9.33 -5.26
C ALA A 412 4.13 10.17 -5.33
N ASP A 413 4.95 10.21 -4.28
CA ASP A 413 6.23 10.94 -4.21
C ASP A 413 7.44 10.09 -4.62
N SER A 414 7.29 8.76 -4.66
CA SER A 414 8.36 7.82 -4.98
C SER A 414 8.65 7.77 -6.48
N SER A 415 9.83 8.23 -6.90
CA SER A 415 10.28 8.16 -8.31
C SER A 415 10.22 6.73 -8.84
N ASP A 416 10.75 5.76 -8.08
CA ASP A 416 10.75 4.34 -8.45
C ASP A 416 9.32 3.79 -8.68
N SER A 417 8.38 4.10 -7.78
CA SER A 417 6.99 3.61 -7.89
C SER A 417 6.29 4.16 -9.14
N ARG A 418 6.50 5.44 -9.48
CA ARG A 418 5.98 6.02 -10.73
C ARG A 418 6.57 5.35 -11.97
N ARG A 419 7.88 5.08 -11.96
CA ARG A 419 8.55 4.41 -13.09
C ARG A 419 8.08 2.97 -13.27
N LEU A 420 7.70 2.27 -12.21
CA LEU A 420 7.06 0.95 -12.34
C LEU A 420 5.71 1.05 -13.06
N VAL A 421 4.88 2.04 -12.76
CA VAL A 421 3.61 2.25 -13.49
C VAL A 421 3.87 2.52 -14.97
N GLU A 422 4.82 3.41 -15.30
CA GLU A 422 5.20 3.69 -16.68
C GLU A 422 5.69 2.45 -17.43
N VAL A 423 6.46 1.57 -16.78
CA VAL A 423 6.93 0.32 -17.38
C VAL A 423 5.77 -0.58 -17.80
N ALA A 424 4.72 -0.71 -16.97
CA ALA A 424 3.55 -1.50 -17.32
C ALA A 424 2.74 -0.85 -18.45
N LEU A 425 2.52 0.47 -18.39
CA LEU A 425 1.78 1.22 -19.42
C LEU A 425 2.47 1.18 -20.78
N ARG A 426 3.80 1.37 -20.83
CA ARG A 426 4.60 1.23 -22.06
C ARG A 426 4.54 -0.20 -22.63
N GLY A 427 4.34 -1.19 -21.76
CA GLY A 427 4.11 -2.58 -22.15
C GLY A 427 2.68 -2.88 -22.63
N GLY A 428 1.77 -1.89 -22.59
CA GLY A 428 0.39 -2.04 -23.04
C GLY A 428 -0.58 -2.55 -21.97
N THR A 429 -0.14 -2.75 -20.73
CA THR A 429 -1.00 -3.21 -19.63
C THR A 429 -1.47 -2.02 -18.79
N PRO A 430 -2.80 -1.82 -18.59
CA PRO A 430 -3.32 -0.82 -17.66
C PRO A 430 -2.67 -0.96 -16.28
N ALA A 431 -2.21 0.15 -15.70
CA ALA A 431 -1.51 0.14 -14.43
C ALA A 431 -1.91 1.32 -13.54
N TYR A 432 -2.00 1.06 -12.24
CA TYR A 432 -2.41 2.05 -11.24
C TYR A 432 -1.41 2.10 -10.09
N LEU A 433 -0.99 3.33 -9.74
CA LEU A 433 -0.27 3.60 -8.50
C LEU A 433 -1.28 3.61 -7.35
N VAL A 434 -1.03 2.80 -6.31
CA VAL A 434 -1.90 2.70 -5.14
C VAL A 434 -1.09 2.83 -3.86
N GLU A 435 -1.54 3.70 -2.97
CA GLU A 435 -0.86 3.91 -1.67
C GLU A 435 -1.16 2.77 -0.70
N ASP A 436 -2.40 2.29 -0.69
CA ASP A 436 -2.84 1.15 0.11
C ASP A 436 -4.00 0.39 -0.56
N VAL A 437 -4.47 -0.68 0.08
CA VAL A 437 -5.60 -1.49 -0.39
C VAL A 437 -6.90 -0.67 -0.51
N GLY A 438 -7.05 0.42 0.24
CA GLY A 438 -8.20 1.32 0.16
C GLY A 438 -8.18 2.20 -1.09
N ALA A 439 -7.01 2.50 -1.64
CA ALA A 439 -6.86 3.19 -2.92
C ALA A 439 -7.27 2.32 -4.12
N VAL A 440 -7.35 0.99 -3.96
CA VAL A 440 -7.80 0.08 -5.02
C VAL A 440 -9.29 0.32 -5.32
N GLU A 441 -9.59 0.58 -6.59
CA GLU A 441 -10.96 0.75 -7.05
C GLU A 441 -11.49 -0.54 -7.67
N LEU A 442 -12.64 -1.00 -7.19
CA LEU A 442 -13.27 -2.25 -7.66
C LEU A 442 -13.59 -2.20 -9.17
N ARG A 443 -13.89 -1.01 -9.71
CA ARG A 443 -14.11 -0.82 -11.14
C ARG A 443 -12.91 -1.17 -12.01
N TRP A 444 -11.68 -1.05 -11.51
CA TRP A 444 -10.47 -1.48 -12.25
C TRP A 444 -10.38 -3.00 -12.39
N LEU A 445 -11.08 -3.73 -11.52
CA LEU A 445 -11.03 -5.19 -11.43
C LEU A 445 -12.24 -5.87 -12.10
N SER A 446 -13.21 -5.08 -12.57
CA SER A 446 -14.42 -5.60 -13.22
C SER A 446 -14.07 -6.31 -14.52
N GLY A 447 -14.34 -7.61 -14.60
CA GLY A 447 -14.04 -8.43 -15.79
C GLY A 447 -12.57 -8.84 -15.93
N VAL A 448 -11.71 -8.42 -15.00
CA VAL A 448 -10.31 -8.84 -14.94
C VAL A 448 -10.23 -10.30 -14.46
N ARG A 449 -9.34 -11.09 -15.06
CA ARG A 449 -9.03 -12.47 -14.66
C ARG A 449 -7.70 -12.56 -13.92
N THR A 450 -6.71 -11.77 -14.32
CA THR A 450 -5.37 -11.77 -13.73
C THR A 450 -4.92 -10.37 -13.35
N VAL A 451 -4.63 -10.16 -12.07
CA VAL A 451 -4.04 -8.92 -11.54
C VAL A 451 -2.54 -9.12 -11.36
N GLY A 452 -1.74 -8.25 -11.96
CA GLY A 452 -0.32 -8.12 -11.66
C GLY A 452 -0.10 -7.22 -10.45
N MET A 453 0.82 -7.58 -9.56
CA MET A 453 1.15 -6.78 -8.38
C MET A 453 2.66 -6.64 -8.25
N THR A 454 3.09 -5.42 -7.91
CA THR A 454 4.45 -5.12 -7.48
C THR A 454 4.43 -3.99 -6.45
N ALA A 455 5.58 -3.65 -5.90
CA ALA A 455 5.74 -2.54 -4.98
C ALA A 455 7.10 -1.87 -5.15
N GLY A 456 7.14 -0.55 -5.02
CA GLY A 456 8.37 0.25 -5.14
C GLY A 456 9.37 -0.03 -4.02
N VAL A 457 10.61 0.44 -4.20
CA VAL A 457 11.74 0.22 -3.27
C VAL A 457 11.54 0.79 -1.86
N SER A 458 10.57 1.70 -1.67
CA SER A 458 10.24 2.29 -0.36
C SER A 458 8.90 1.81 0.20
N ALA A 459 8.18 0.95 -0.53
CA ALA A 459 6.85 0.48 -0.11
C ALA A 459 6.96 -0.69 0.89
N PRO A 460 6.37 -0.57 2.09
CA PRO A 460 6.38 -1.63 3.10
C PRO A 460 5.78 -2.95 2.59
N PRO A 461 6.40 -4.12 2.88
CA PRO A 461 5.86 -5.42 2.52
C PRO A 461 4.41 -5.65 2.97
N ARG A 462 4.04 -5.12 4.15
CA ARG A 462 2.68 -5.22 4.70
C ARG A 462 1.59 -4.68 3.76
N LEU A 463 1.88 -3.66 2.94
CA LEU A 463 0.90 -3.11 1.99
C LEU A 463 0.54 -4.15 0.93
N VAL A 464 1.54 -4.90 0.47
CA VAL A 464 1.37 -6.00 -0.48
C VAL A 464 0.63 -7.16 0.20
N ASP A 465 0.98 -7.51 1.42
CA ASP A 465 0.34 -8.60 2.17
C ASP A 465 -1.15 -8.31 2.42
N GLU A 466 -1.48 -7.09 2.86
CA GLU A 466 -2.85 -6.62 3.05
C GLU A 466 -3.66 -6.68 1.74
N ALA A 467 -3.06 -6.26 0.62
CA ALA A 467 -3.69 -6.32 -0.70
C ALA A 467 -3.89 -7.75 -1.20
N VAL A 468 -2.90 -8.63 -0.98
CA VAL A 468 -3.00 -10.06 -1.29
C VAL A 468 -4.16 -10.70 -0.53
N VAL A 469 -4.27 -10.44 0.78
CA VAL A 469 -5.38 -10.91 1.60
C VAL A 469 -6.71 -10.41 1.03
N ALA A 470 -6.81 -9.11 0.73
CA ALA A 470 -8.05 -8.53 0.23
C ALA A 470 -8.47 -9.09 -1.14
N LEU A 471 -7.53 -9.23 -2.07
CA LEU A 471 -7.77 -9.77 -3.42
C LEU A 471 -8.07 -11.29 -3.38
N SER A 472 -7.53 -12.03 -2.42
CA SER A 472 -7.94 -13.43 -2.19
C SER A 472 -9.44 -13.52 -1.81
N GLY A 473 -9.96 -12.46 -1.18
CA GLY A 473 -11.39 -12.29 -0.90
C GLY A 473 -12.26 -12.07 -2.15
N LEU A 474 -11.68 -11.89 -3.33
CA LEU A 474 -12.35 -11.90 -4.63
C LEU A 474 -12.32 -13.28 -5.30
N GLY A 475 -11.68 -14.27 -4.67
CA GLY A 475 -11.52 -15.64 -5.23
C GLY A 475 -10.19 -15.87 -5.94
N ALA A 476 -9.25 -14.91 -5.84
CA ALA A 476 -7.96 -14.98 -6.50
C ALA A 476 -6.99 -15.95 -5.81
N ARG A 477 -6.23 -16.70 -6.62
CA ARG A 477 -5.05 -17.44 -6.17
C ARG A 477 -3.79 -16.63 -6.41
N VAL A 478 -2.83 -16.70 -5.51
CA VAL A 478 -1.58 -15.93 -5.60
C VAL A 478 -0.49 -16.81 -6.18
N ARG A 479 0.29 -16.27 -7.12
CA ARG A 479 1.47 -16.90 -7.67
C ARG A 479 2.58 -15.87 -7.81
N GLU A 480 3.77 -16.17 -7.29
CA GLU A 480 4.94 -15.35 -7.53
C GLU A 480 5.48 -15.55 -8.95
N VAL A 481 5.95 -14.48 -9.57
CA VAL A 481 6.53 -14.45 -10.91
C VAL A 481 7.81 -13.62 -10.87
N GLY A 482 8.94 -14.25 -11.19
CA GLY A 482 10.26 -13.65 -11.10
C GLY A 482 11.33 -14.70 -10.81
N GLY A 483 12.59 -14.36 -11.09
CA GLY A 483 13.73 -15.26 -10.90
C GLY A 483 14.32 -15.20 -9.50
N ALA A 484 15.05 -16.25 -9.11
CA ALA A 484 15.86 -16.37 -7.89
C ALA A 484 17.08 -15.42 -7.87
N VAL A 485 16.95 -14.21 -8.42
CA VAL A 485 17.96 -13.16 -8.28
C VAL A 485 17.84 -12.65 -6.85
N THR A 486 18.80 -13.01 -6.01
CA THR A 486 18.92 -12.43 -4.68
C THR A 486 18.97 -10.91 -4.83
N ASP A 487 18.01 -10.19 -4.26
CA ASP A 487 17.99 -8.72 -4.22
C ASP A 487 19.02 -8.18 -3.20
N ARG A 488 20.21 -8.79 -3.20
CA ARG A 488 21.36 -8.44 -2.38
C ARG A 488 22.56 -8.24 -3.29
N PRO A 489 23.35 -7.17 -3.08
CA PRO A 489 24.58 -6.98 -3.84
C PRO A 489 25.53 -8.17 -3.62
N SER A 490 26.11 -8.72 -4.70
CA SER A 490 27.03 -9.87 -4.62
C SER A 490 28.34 -9.54 -3.89
N THR A 491 28.61 -8.26 -3.61
CA THR A 491 29.86 -7.76 -3.03
C THR A 491 29.70 -6.87 -1.81
N ALA A 492 28.53 -6.85 -1.15
CA ALA A 492 28.39 -6.15 0.13
C ALA A 492 27.61 -7.01 1.12
N ARG A 493 28.34 -7.75 1.94
CA ARG A 493 27.90 -8.03 3.31
C ARG A 493 28.38 -6.87 4.18
N PRO A 494 27.60 -5.80 4.42
CA PRO A 494 27.59 -5.26 5.76
C PRO A 494 26.80 -6.27 6.61
N ASP A 495 27.44 -6.80 7.63
CA ASP A 495 26.75 -7.55 8.67
C ASP A 495 25.61 -6.67 9.22
N PRO A 496 24.37 -7.14 9.41
CA PRO A 496 23.39 -6.41 10.21
C PRO A 496 23.93 -6.07 11.62
N ALA A 497 24.97 -6.75 12.11
CA ALA A 497 25.71 -6.42 13.33
C ALA A 497 26.87 -5.42 13.14
N ASP A 498 27.13 -4.93 11.91
CA ASP A 498 28.17 -3.92 11.69
C ASP A 498 27.74 -2.64 12.43
N PRO A 499 28.49 -2.22 13.46
CA PRO A 499 28.05 -1.13 14.33
C PRO A 499 27.86 0.13 13.48
N PRO A 500 26.84 0.95 13.78
CA PRO A 500 26.73 2.26 13.15
C PRO A 500 28.07 2.97 13.32
N ARG A 501 28.70 3.36 12.20
CA ARG A 501 29.86 4.23 12.27
C ARG A 501 29.37 5.56 12.85
N ILE A 502 29.57 5.72 14.16
CA ILE A 502 29.52 7.04 14.80
C ILE A 502 30.60 7.83 14.07
N SER A 503 30.17 8.75 13.22
CA SER A 503 31.10 9.65 12.55
C SER A 503 31.58 10.59 13.64
N ALA A 504 32.80 10.36 14.13
CA ALA A 504 33.51 11.32 14.96
C ALA A 504 33.91 12.54 14.14
#